data_AF-A0A0A6UMY9-F1
#
_entry.id   AF-A0A0A6UMY9-F1
#
_cell.length_a   1.000
_cell.length_b   1.000
_cell.length_c   1.000
_cell.angle_alpha   90.00
_cell.angle_beta   90.00
_cell.angle_gamma   90.00
#
_symmetry.space_group_name_H-M   'P 1'
#
loop_
_entity.id
_entity.type
_entity.pdbx_description
1 polymer ?
#
loop_
_entity_poly.entity_id
_entity_poly.type
_entity_poly.pdbx_seq_one_letter_code
_entity_poly.pdbx_strand_id
1 'polypeptide(L)'
;MGIRDIIEGKKQWRAHMARVKALPPDYRIVYTEIQKYLFKVGPVTLAGDQLLPGIVDFFAEGAADGKGVVELIGTDVAAFADGLIKDAPTYADVHREATTST
;
A
#
# COMPACT_ATOMS: atom_id res chain seq x y z
N MET A 1 -12.67 4.16 -20.56
CA MET A 1 -11.23 3.84 -20.55
C MET A 1 -10.70 3.83 -21.97
N GLY A 2 -9.72 4.67 -22.26
CA GLY A 2 -8.98 4.65 -23.52
C GLY A 2 -7.69 3.82 -23.41
N ILE A 3 -7.11 3.43 -24.55
CA ILE A 3 -5.85 2.68 -24.62
C ILE A 3 -4.72 3.42 -23.86
N ARG A 4 -4.73 4.76 -23.87
CA ARG A 4 -3.75 5.60 -23.14
C ARG A 4 -3.82 5.37 -21.63
N ASP A 5 -5.02 5.28 -21.05
CA ASP A 5 -5.22 5.05 -19.61
C ASP A 5 -4.67 3.68 -19.19
N ILE A 6 -4.86 2.66 -20.03
CA ILE A 6 -4.36 1.30 -19.80
C ILE A 6 -2.82 1.27 -19.82
N ILE A 7 -2.20 2.01 -20.74
CA ILE A 7 -0.74 2.10 -20.85
C ILE A 7 -0.14 2.79 -19.62
N GLU A 8 -0.74 3.90 -19.17
CA GLU A 8 -0.26 4.64 -18.01
C GLU A 8 -0.45 3.82 -16.72
N GLY A 9 -1.61 3.19 -16.52
CA GLY A 9 -1.83 2.31 -15.39
C GLY A 9 -0.83 1.15 -15.34
N LYS A 10 -0.49 0.55 -16.49
CA LYS A 10 0.53 -0.50 -16.56
C LYS A 10 1.95 0.02 -16.30
N LYS A 11 2.23 1.28 -16.61
CA LYS A 11 3.52 1.93 -16.29
C LYS A 11 3.63 2.18 -14.79
N GLN A 12 2.59 2.74 -14.17
CA GLN A 12 2.51 2.96 -12.73
C GLN A 12 2.64 1.64 -11.96
N TRP A 13 1.92 0.59 -12.40
CA TRP A 13 2.02 -0.74 -11.80
C TRP A 13 3.44 -1.32 -11.86
N ARG A 14 4.14 -1.15 -12.99
CA ARG A 14 5.52 -1.62 -13.11
C ARG A 14 6.49 -0.86 -12.21
N ALA A 15 6.33 0.46 -12.12
CA ALA A 15 7.13 1.28 -11.20
C ALA A 15 6.90 0.84 -9.74
N HIS A 16 5.63 0.63 -9.38
CA HIS A 16 5.24 0.12 -8.07
C HIS A 16 5.89 -1.23 -7.74
N MET A 17 5.77 -2.22 -8.63
CA MET A 17 6.39 -3.53 -8.42
C MET A 17 7.93 -3.48 -8.35
N ALA A 18 8.56 -2.52 -9.04
CA ALA A 18 10.00 -2.30 -8.92
C ALA A 18 10.40 -1.82 -7.52
N ARG A 19 9.60 -0.93 -6.91
CA ARG A 19 9.80 -0.49 -5.52
C ARG A 19 9.65 -1.63 -4.54
N VAL A 20 8.61 -2.45 -4.69
CA VAL A 20 8.42 -3.67 -3.88
C VAL A 20 9.64 -4.58 -4.01
N LYS A 21 10.15 -4.80 -5.22
CA LYS A 21 11.30 -5.69 -5.44
C LYS A 21 12.60 -5.18 -4.78
N ALA A 22 12.74 -3.88 -4.57
CA ALA A 22 13.89 -3.28 -3.89
C ALA A 22 13.88 -3.53 -2.36
N LEU A 23 12.74 -3.88 -1.78
CA LEU A 23 12.64 -4.21 -0.36
C LEU A 23 13.38 -5.52 -0.01
N PRO A 24 13.79 -5.68 1.26
CA PRO A 24 14.34 -6.93 1.75
C PRO A 24 13.40 -8.14 1.55
N PRO A 25 13.92 -9.39 1.50
CA PRO A 25 13.14 -10.58 1.14
C PRO A 25 11.90 -10.83 2.01
N ASP A 26 12.04 -10.65 3.31
CA ASP A 26 10.98 -10.78 4.32
C ASP A 26 9.85 -9.76 4.09
N TYR A 27 10.20 -8.49 3.88
CA TYR A 27 9.26 -7.44 3.53
C TYR A 27 8.48 -7.73 2.25
N ARG A 28 9.14 -8.27 1.23
CA ARG A 28 8.49 -8.65 -0.04
C ARG A 28 7.46 -9.76 0.13
N ILE A 29 7.75 -10.75 0.97
CA ILE A 29 6.82 -11.86 1.25
C ILE A 29 5.56 -11.30 1.91
N VAL A 30 5.74 -10.54 2.99
CA VAL A 30 4.62 -9.94 3.73
C VAL A 30 3.80 -9.01 2.85
N TYR A 31 4.47 -8.16 2.06
CA TYR A 31 3.79 -7.27 1.12
C TYR A 31 2.88 -8.04 0.16
N THR A 32 3.38 -9.16 -0.38
CA THR A 32 2.63 -10.00 -1.32
C THR A 32 1.40 -10.62 -0.65
N GLU A 33 1.52 -11.05 0.61
CA GLU A 33 0.40 -11.61 1.36
C GLU A 33 -0.66 -10.55 1.69
N ILE A 34 -0.24 -9.34 2.10
CA ILE A 34 -1.14 -8.21 2.30
C ILE A 34 -1.86 -7.87 1.00
N GLN A 35 -1.13 -7.76 -0.12
CA GLN A 35 -1.70 -7.47 -1.43
C GLN A 35 -2.76 -8.50 -1.83
N LYS A 36 -2.48 -9.81 -1.67
CA LYS A 36 -3.46 -10.88 -1.93
C LYS A 36 -4.69 -10.77 -1.01
N TYR A 37 -4.46 -10.48 0.27
CA TYR A 37 -5.53 -10.32 1.25
C TYR A 37 -6.44 -9.15 0.88
N LEU A 38 -5.87 -7.97 0.63
CA LEU A 38 -6.61 -6.77 0.20
C LEU A 38 -7.38 -6.98 -1.11
N PHE A 39 -6.85 -7.74 -2.07
CA PHE A 39 -7.62 -8.09 -3.27
C PHE A 39 -8.78 -9.04 -3.00
N LYS A 40 -8.72 -9.84 -1.93
CA LYS A 40 -9.77 -10.79 -1.56
C LYS A 40 -10.84 -10.17 -0.67
N VAL A 41 -10.44 -9.34 0.29
CA VAL A 41 -11.34 -8.80 1.33
C VAL A 41 -11.57 -7.29 1.23
N GLY A 42 -10.70 -6.56 0.53
CA GLY A 42 -10.74 -5.11 0.48
C GLY A 42 -11.76 -4.55 -0.52
N PRO A 43 -12.17 -3.27 -0.35
CA PRO A 43 -13.08 -2.61 -1.30
C PRO A 43 -12.42 -2.43 -2.67
N VAL A 44 -13.14 -2.79 -3.74
CA VAL A 44 -12.67 -2.75 -5.14
C VAL A 44 -12.14 -1.36 -5.56
N THR A 45 -12.62 -0.31 -4.91
CA THR A 45 -12.28 1.10 -5.19
C THR A 45 -11.11 1.65 -4.37
N LEU A 46 -10.66 0.97 -3.30
CA LEU A 46 -9.63 1.47 -2.37
C LEU A 46 -8.26 0.79 -2.54
N ALA A 47 -8.21 -0.40 -3.14
CA ALA A 47 -6.97 -1.18 -3.26
C ALA A 47 -5.98 -0.66 -4.33
N GLY A 48 -6.40 0.23 -5.23
CA GLY A 48 -5.63 0.54 -6.45
C GLY A 48 -4.56 1.61 -6.29
N ASP A 49 -4.97 2.84 -6.00
CA ASP A 49 -4.14 4.00 -6.35
C ASP A 49 -3.29 4.58 -5.22
N GLN A 50 -3.68 4.43 -3.95
CA GLN A 50 -2.94 5.04 -2.83
C GLN A 50 -2.54 4.07 -1.72
N LEU A 51 -3.37 3.07 -1.42
CA LEU A 51 -3.10 2.16 -0.32
C LEU A 51 -1.85 1.30 -0.57
N LEU A 52 -1.77 0.65 -1.74
CA LEU A 52 -0.63 -0.21 -2.08
C LEU A 52 0.70 0.56 -2.13
N PRO A 53 0.80 1.74 -2.76
CA PRO A 53 2.00 2.58 -2.68
C PRO A 53 2.36 2.99 -1.26
N GLY A 54 1.38 3.42 -0.45
CA GLY A 54 1.62 3.84 0.94
C GLY A 54 2.20 2.73 1.82
N ILE A 55 1.76 1.48 1.62
CA ILE A 55 2.35 0.32 2.32
C ILE A 55 3.83 0.13 1.93
N VAL A 56 4.17 0.34 0.65
CA VAL A 56 5.58 0.22 0.20
C VAL A 56 6.45 1.31 0.81
N ASP A 57 5.93 2.54 0.90
CA ASP A 57 6.60 3.65 1.57
C ASP A 57 6.88 3.34 3.05
N PHE A 58 5.86 2.87 3.78
CA PHE A 58 5.99 2.46 5.18
C PHE A 58 7.00 1.32 5.38
N PHE A 59 7.00 0.32 4.49
CA PHE A 59 7.96 -0.79 4.54
C PHE A 59 9.38 -0.34 4.20
N ALA A 60 9.55 0.60 3.28
CA ALA A 60 10.85 1.15 2.93
C ALA A 60 11.46 1.92 4.11
N GLU A 61 10.65 2.70 4.83
CA GLU A 61 11.08 3.40 6.04
C GLU A 61 11.46 2.42 7.15
N GLY A 62 10.60 1.43 7.44
CA GLY A 62 10.91 0.40 8.45
C GLY A 62 12.16 -0.42 8.13
N ALA A 63 12.39 -0.73 6.85
CA ALA A 63 13.60 -1.41 6.40
C ALA A 63 14.85 -0.52 6.52
N ALA A 64 14.73 0.80 6.27
CA ALA A 64 15.82 1.76 6.44
C ALA A 64 16.22 1.91 7.92
N ASP A 65 15.25 1.80 8.82
CA ASP A 65 15.45 1.75 10.28
C ASP A 65 16.05 0.42 10.77
N GLY A 66 16.20 -0.58 9.89
CA GLY A 66 16.72 -1.90 10.24
C GLY A 66 15.77 -2.75 11.09
N LYS A 67 14.48 -2.40 11.13
CA LYS A 67 13.46 -3.18 11.83
C LYS A 67 13.13 -4.44 11.04
N GLY A 68 12.73 -5.51 11.74
CA GLY A 68 12.15 -6.67 11.07
C GLY A 68 10.72 -6.38 10.65
N VAL A 69 10.25 -6.97 9.54
CA VAL A 69 8.87 -6.75 9.09
C VAL A 69 7.83 -7.15 10.15
N VAL A 70 8.05 -8.26 10.87
CA VAL A 70 7.16 -8.73 11.94
C VAL A 70 7.22 -7.83 13.18
N GLU A 71 8.36 -7.20 13.44
CA GLU A 71 8.48 -6.19 14.49
C GLU A 71 7.68 -4.92 14.13
N LEU A 72 7.64 -4.58 12.83
CA LEU A 72 6.96 -3.40 12.33
C LEU A 72 5.44 -3.52 12.33
N ILE A 73 4.89 -4.66 11.90
CA ILE A 73 3.44 -4.86 11.74
C ILE A 73 2.82 -5.81 12.77
N GLY A 74 3.64 -6.52 13.54
CA GLY A 74 3.22 -7.61 14.41
C GLY A 74 3.16 -8.96 13.71
N THR A 75 2.86 -10.01 14.49
CA THR A 75 2.78 -11.39 14.00
C THR A 75 1.49 -11.68 13.21
N ASP A 76 0.47 -10.83 13.37
CA ASP A 76 -0.82 -10.97 12.71
C ASP A 76 -0.95 -10.02 11.51
N VAL A 77 -0.55 -10.52 10.35
CA VAL A 77 -0.58 -9.79 9.08
C VAL A 77 -2.02 -9.45 8.67
N ALA A 78 -2.99 -10.31 8.99
CA ALA A 78 -4.39 -10.08 8.65
C ALA A 78 -4.97 -8.96 9.50
N ALA A 79 -4.70 -8.95 10.81
CA ALA A 79 -5.12 -7.88 11.69
C ALA A 79 -4.50 -6.53 11.30
N PHE A 80 -3.24 -6.51 10.88
CA PHE A 80 -2.63 -5.29 10.32
C PHE A 80 -3.35 -4.83 9.05
N ALA A 81 -3.60 -5.72 8.10
CA ALA A 81 -4.30 -5.38 6.86
C ALA A 81 -5.75 -4.93 7.10
N ASP A 82 -6.45 -5.54 8.06
CA ASP A 82 -7.77 -5.11 8.50
C ASP A 82 -7.73 -3.71 9.11
N GLY A 83 -6.71 -3.41 9.93
CA GLY A 83 -6.45 -2.08 10.46
C GLY A 83 -6.22 -1.04 9.38
N LEU A 84 -5.44 -1.37 8.35
CA LEU A 84 -5.22 -0.50 7.19
C LEU A 84 -6.51 -0.16 6.44
N ILE A 85 -7.45 -1.10 6.32
CA ILE A 85 -8.76 -0.84 5.70
C ILE A 85 -9.67 -0.04 6.64
N LYS A 86 -9.52 -0.24 7.95
CA LYS A 86 -10.37 0.37 8.99
C LYS A 86 -10.00 1.82 9.30
N ASP A 87 -8.72 2.15 9.27
CA ASP A 87 -8.16 3.50 9.52
C ASP A 87 -7.73 4.23 8.23
N ALA A 88 -7.95 3.63 7.05
CA ALA A 88 -7.74 4.33 5.78
C ALA A 88 -8.61 5.59 5.75
N PRO A 89 -8.03 6.77 5.43
CA PRO A 89 -8.78 8.02 5.37
C PRO A 89 -9.98 7.82 4.46
N THR A 90 -11.16 8.06 5.01
CA THR A 90 -12.37 8.06 4.20
C THR A 90 -12.29 9.20 3.19
N TYR A 91 -13.09 9.16 2.12
CA TYR A 91 -13.17 10.26 1.14
C TYR A 91 -13.36 11.65 1.80
N ALA A 92 -13.91 11.70 3.02
CA ALA A 92 -14.09 12.91 3.82
C ALA A 92 -12.78 13.50 4.40
N ASP A 93 -11.73 12.69 4.59
CA ASP A 93 -10.47 13.12 5.21
C ASP A 93 -9.48 13.65 4.17
N VAL A 94 -9.42 13.01 3.00
CA VAL A 94 -8.59 13.43 1.85
C VAL A 94 -9.04 14.80 1.30
N HIS A 95 -10.31 15.17 1.48
CA HIS A 95 -10.83 16.48 1.08
C HIS A 95 -10.55 17.60 2.09
N ARG A 96 -10.13 17.27 3.33
CA ARG A 96 -9.84 18.24 4.40
C ARG A 96 -8.43 18.84 4.29
N GLU A 97 -7.47 18.12 3.70
CA GLU A 97 -6.10 18.61 3.52
C GLU A 97 -5.96 19.62 2.36
N ALA A 98 -6.94 19.67 1.44
CA ALA A 98 -6.95 20.63 0.35
C ALA A 98 -7.40 22.05 0.76
N THR A 99 -7.94 22.24 1.97
CA THR A 99 -8.48 23.53 2.44
C THR A 99 -7.66 24.21 3.54
N THR A 100 -6.59 23.59 4.04
CA THR A 100 -5.73 24.17 5.10
C THR A 100 -4.38 24.71 4.60
N SER A 101 -4.24 24.94 3.29
CA SER A 101 -3.17 25.78 2.74
C SER A 101 -3.79 26.96 1.99
N THR A 102 -4.23 27.97 2.75
CA THR A 102 -4.34 29.37 2.33
C THR A 102 -4.27 30.24 3.58
#